data_AF-A0A2A4ISJ2-F1
#
_entry.id   AF-A0A2A4ISJ2-F1
#
_cell.length_a   1.000
_cell.length_b   1.000
_cell.length_c   1.000
_cell.angle_alpha   90.00
_cell.angle_beta   90.00
_cell.angle_gamma   90.00
#
_symmetry.space_group_name_H-M   'P 1'
#
loop_
_entity.id
_entity.type
_entity.pdbx_description
1 polymer ?
#
loop_
_entity_poly.entity_id
_entity_poly.type
_entity_poly.pdbx_seq_one_letter_code
_entity_poly.pdbx_strand_id
1 'polypeptide(L)'
;MNPYPSQQGTIYHITKTCKSCGCDRLKHSVYHEELGSVRDRLGLRESKINHHSYDSPPGLTAKQTELYWSSLAERAPTGLGGATGAAAWRAWRTRALASQLPKQDLSLAHCRHIDENHRKQYEDFVAARNEIALDIGVASQYHGASVDCAGCNKPIRSGSITVQAPRIGEEAYFHPTCFSCAECDELLVELAYCALDGRLYCVRHYAERLKPRCHACDEVPIF
;
A
#
# COMPACT_ATOMS: atom_id res chain seq x y z
N MET A 1 36.68 4.18 13.00
CA MET A 1 36.20 3.04 12.21
C MET A 1 34.69 3.11 12.18
N ASN A 2 34.11 3.46 11.03
CA ASN A 2 32.67 3.66 10.82
C ASN A 2 32.20 2.52 9.89
N PRO A 3 31.23 1.66 10.27
CA PRO A 3 31.01 0.39 9.57
C PRO A 3 29.95 0.43 8.45
N TYR A 4 29.48 1.60 7.98
CA TYR A 4 28.48 1.65 6.92
C TYR A 4 29.03 2.33 5.65
N PRO A 5 29.16 1.59 4.52
CA PRO A 5 29.48 2.21 3.24
C PRO A 5 28.24 2.94 2.69
N SER A 6 28.46 4.19 2.31
CA SER A 6 27.58 5.03 1.51
C SER A 6 27.07 4.29 0.27
N GLN A 7 25.76 4.03 0.22
CA GLN A 7 25.10 3.46 -0.96
C GLN A 7 25.03 4.51 -2.07
N GLN A 8 25.98 4.44 -3.00
CA GLN A 8 25.85 5.03 -4.33
C GLN A 8 24.75 4.28 -5.08
N GLY A 9 23.81 5.04 -5.66
CA GLY A 9 22.67 4.49 -6.40
C GLY A 9 23.12 3.61 -7.57
N THR A 10 23.01 2.31 -7.41
CA THR A 10 23.07 1.36 -8.52
C THR A 10 21.75 1.40 -9.26
N ILE A 11 21.78 1.87 -10.51
CA ILE A 11 20.71 1.63 -11.48
C ILE A 11 20.70 0.12 -11.74
N TYR A 12 19.83 -0.61 -11.05
CA TYR A 12 19.60 -2.02 -11.33
C TYR A 12 18.97 -2.15 -12.71
N HIS A 13 19.66 -2.79 -13.66
CA HIS A 13 19.06 -3.18 -14.93
C HIS A 13 17.99 -4.25 -14.66
N ILE A 14 16.74 -3.82 -14.53
CA ILE A 14 15.58 -4.70 -14.37
C ILE A 14 15.45 -5.52 -15.66
N THR A 15 15.79 -6.81 -15.60
CA THR A 15 15.57 -7.70 -16.74
C THR A 15 14.07 -7.84 -16.97
N LYS A 16 13.60 -7.50 -18.18
CA LYS A 16 12.19 -7.64 -18.56
C LYS A 16 11.68 -9.08 -18.37
N THR A 17 12.58 -10.06 -18.44
CA THR A 17 12.25 -11.49 -18.50
C THR A 17 12.90 -12.31 -17.38
N CYS A 18 12.13 -13.23 -16.81
CA CYS A 18 12.55 -14.12 -15.73
C CYS A 18 13.42 -15.28 -16.18
N LYS A 19 14.60 -15.45 -15.57
CA LYS A 19 15.50 -16.58 -15.87
C LYS A 19 14.95 -17.92 -15.35
N SER A 20 14.16 -17.91 -14.29
CA SER A 20 13.54 -19.14 -13.73
C SER A 20 12.25 -19.54 -14.44
N CYS A 21 11.57 -18.60 -15.11
CA CYS A 21 10.18 -18.78 -15.51
C CYS A 21 9.80 -18.18 -16.88
N GLY A 22 10.75 -17.50 -17.54
CA GLY A 22 10.63 -17.02 -18.92
C GLY A 22 9.60 -15.93 -19.19
N CYS A 23 8.90 -15.41 -18.18
CA CYS A 23 7.82 -14.45 -18.35
C CYS A 23 8.29 -12.99 -18.27
N ASP A 24 7.51 -12.10 -18.90
CA ASP A 24 7.73 -10.65 -18.86
C ASP A 24 7.11 -10.02 -17.60
N ARG A 25 7.85 -9.13 -16.92
CA ARG A 25 7.42 -8.45 -15.68
C ARG A 25 6.07 -7.74 -15.81
N LEU A 26 5.79 -7.10 -16.96
CA LEU A 26 4.54 -6.35 -17.17
C LEU A 26 3.32 -7.28 -17.29
N LYS A 27 3.50 -8.56 -17.66
CA LYS A 27 2.41 -9.55 -17.70
C LYS A 27 1.85 -9.88 -16.30
N HIS A 28 2.59 -9.55 -15.25
CA HIS A 28 2.19 -9.77 -13.85
C HIS A 28 1.64 -8.51 -13.17
N SER A 29 1.79 -7.34 -13.80
CA SER A 29 1.23 -6.09 -13.28
C SER A 29 -0.29 -6.12 -13.38
N VAL A 30 -0.97 -5.80 -12.29
CA VAL A 30 -2.43 -5.90 -12.23
C VAL A 30 -3.06 -4.60 -12.73
N TYR A 31 -3.14 -4.43 -14.04
CA TYR A 31 -3.97 -3.39 -14.63
C TYR A 31 -5.43 -3.85 -14.57
N HIS A 32 -6.17 -3.42 -13.55
CA HIS A 32 -7.62 -3.64 -13.49
C HIS A 32 -8.32 -2.45 -14.17
N GLU A 33 -8.99 -2.72 -15.28
CA GLU A 33 -9.89 -1.77 -15.96
C GLU A 33 -11.19 -1.53 -15.17
N GLU A 34 -11.50 -2.38 -14.19
CA GLU A 34 -12.69 -2.25 -13.34
C GLU A 34 -12.36 -1.67 -11.95
N LEU A 35 -12.85 -0.45 -11.73
CA LEU A 35 -12.62 0.43 -10.58
C LEU A 35 -13.40 -0.02 -9.32
N GLY A 36 -13.11 -1.20 -8.78
CA GLY A 36 -13.56 -1.58 -7.42
C GLY A 36 -12.75 -0.89 -6.31
N SER A 37 -13.34 -0.67 -5.13
CA SER A 37 -12.61 -0.09 -3.98
C SER A 37 -11.54 -1.06 -3.46
N VAL A 38 -10.55 -0.55 -2.72
CA VAL A 38 -9.51 -1.40 -2.09
C VAL A 38 -10.14 -2.43 -1.14
N ARG A 39 -11.24 -2.07 -0.46
CA ARG A 39 -12.01 -3.00 0.39
C ARG A 39 -12.62 -4.15 -0.42
N ASP A 40 -13.24 -3.84 -1.56
CA ASP A 40 -13.82 -4.86 -2.45
C ASP A 40 -12.75 -5.83 -2.96
N ARG A 41 -11.57 -5.31 -3.30
CA ARG A 41 -10.44 -6.11 -3.80
C ARG A 41 -9.79 -6.98 -2.74
N LEU A 42 -9.85 -6.57 -1.47
CA LEU A 42 -9.33 -7.34 -0.34
C LEU A 42 -10.35 -8.30 0.26
N GLY A 43 -11.58 -8.35 -0.26
CA GLY A 43 -12.63 -9.21 0.29
C GLY A 43 -13.06 -8.84 1.71
N LEU A 44 -12.75 -7.63 2.16
CA LEU A 44 -13.15 -7.10 3.47
C LEU A 44 -14.66 -6.80 3.43
N ARG A 45 -15.48 -7.77 3.83
CA ARG A 45 -16.95 -7.64 3.86
C ARG A 45 -17.38 -6.56 4.86
N GLU A 46 -18.06 -5.51 4.38
CA GLU A 46 -19.06 -4.79 5.17
C GLU A 46 -20.32 -4.49 4.37
N SER A 47 -21.44 -4.65 5.07
CA SER A 47 -22.80 -4.45 4.61
C SER A 47 -23.05 -2.98 4.25
N LYS A 48 -23.43 -2.71 3.00
CA LYS A 48 -24.16 -1.50 2.57
C LYS A 48 -23.53 -0.16 3.01
N ILE A 49 -22.45 0.26 2.36
CA ILE A 49 -22.12 1.68 2.26
C ILE A 49 -22.42 2.11 0.82
N ASN A 50 -23.33 3.07 0.66
CA ASN A 50 -23.59 3.71 -0.63
C ASN A 50 -22.25 4.22 -1.19
N HIS A 51 -21.89 3.79 -2.39
CA HIS A 51 -20.72 4.24 -3.13
C HIS A 51 -20.78 5.77 -3.29
N HIS A 52 -20.28 6.49 -2.29
CA HIS A 52 -19.98 7.90 -2.44
C HIS A 52 -18.81 8.01 -3.44
N SER A 53 -18.96 8.96 -4.36
CA SER A 53 -18.00 9.34 -5.39
C SER A 53 -16.55 9.01 -5.03
N TYR A 54 -15.83 8.36 -5.97
CA TYR A 54 -14.43 7.90 -5.92
C TYR A 54 -13.39 8.96 -5.46
N ASP A 55 -13.84 10.20 -5.23
CA ASP A 55 -13.08 11.40 -4.91
C ASP A 55 -13.09 11.78 -3.41
N SER A 56 -13.75 11.01 -2.54
CA SER A 56 -13.75 11.25 -1.08
C SER A 56 -13.40 10.00 -0.29
N PRO A 57 -12.39 10.07 0.61
CA PRO A 57 -12.18 9.04 1.61
C PRO A 57 -13.46 8.81 2.45
N PRO A 58 -13.81 7.56 2.76
CA PRO A 58 -15.03 7.26 3.51
C PRO A 58 -14.99 7.91 4.90
N GLY A 59 -16.13 8.44 5.35
CA GLY A 59 -16.29 9.03 6.68
C GLY A 59 -15.91 10.51 6.80
N LEU A 60 -15.45 11.15 5.72
CA LEU A 60 -15.15 12.59 5.71
C LEU A 60 -16.33 13.42 5.16
N THR A 61 -16.59 14.56 5.81
CA THR A 61 -17.45 15.63 5.24
C THR A 61 -16.75 16.33 4.08
N ALA A 62 -17.48 17.06 3.23
CA ALA A 62 -16.89 17.80 2.10
C ALA A 62 -15.74 18.73 2.52
N LYS A 63 -15.92 19.47 3.63
CA LYS A 63 -14.87 20.34 4.19
C LYS A 63 -13.66 19.55 4.66
N GLN A 64 -13.86 18.38 5.28
CA GLN A 64 -12.75 17.53 5.72
C GLN A 64 -12.03 16.88 4.54
N THR A 65 -12.75 16.50 3.48
CA THR A 65 -12.17 16.02 2.22
C THR A 65 -11.27 17.08 1.58
N GLU A 66 -11.69 18.35 1.55
CA GLU A 66 -10.86 19.45 1.04
C GLU A 66 -9.58 19.61 1.86
N LEU A 67 -9.67 19.58 3.19
CA LEU A 67 -8.51 19.64 4.08
C LEU A 67 -7.58 18.44 3.88
N TYR A 68 -8.14 17.25 3.70
CA TYR A 68 -7.40 16.03 3.44
C TYR A 68 -6.56 16.15 2.16
N TRP A 69 -7.17 16.54 1.04
CA TRP A 69 -6.45 16.72 -0.22
C TRP A 69 -5.45 17.88 -0.19
N SER A 70 -5.79 18.96 0.50
CA SER A 70 -4.88 20.10 0.69
C SER A 70 -3.63 19.69 1.46
N SER A 71 -3.77 18.84 2.48
CA SER A 71 -2.64 18.33 3.25
C SER A 71 -1.67 17.46 2.45
N LEU A 72 -2.10 16.93 1.30
CA LEU A 72 -1.32 16.08 0.40
C LEU A 72 -0.72 16.84 -0.79
N ALA A 73 -0.93 18.16 -0.89
CA ALA A 73 -0.53 18.93 -2.08
C ALA A 73 0.96 18.81 -2.43
N GLU A 74 1.84 18.75 -1.43
CA GLU A 74 3.30 18.58 -1.63
C GLU A 74 3.69 17.21 -2.19
N ARG A 75 2.81 16.21 -2.02
CA ARG A 75 2.99 14.85 -2.53
C ARG A 75 2.06 14.57 -3.72
N ALA A 76 1.54 15.61 -4.37
CA ALA A 76 0.66 15.46 -5.52
C ALA A 76 1.36 14.68 -6.65
N PRO A 77 0.69 13.68 -7.27
CA PRO A 77 1.29 12.89 -8.34
C PRO A 77 1.67 13.74 -9.56
N THR A 78 2.92 13.61 -10.01
CA THR A 78 3.43 14.25 -11.23
C THR A 78 3.71 13.23 -12.33
N GLY A 79 3.63 13.63 -13.61
CA GLY A 79 4.09 12.81 -14.73
C GLY A 79 3.13 11.70 -15.19
N LEU A 80 1.84 11.78 -14.82
CA LEU A 80 0.80 10.83 -15.22
C LEU A 80 0.06 11.28 -16.50
N GLY A 81 0.81 11.47 -17.59
CA GLY A 81 0.23 11.75 -18.91
C GLY A 81 -0.55 13.08 -19.01
N GLY A 82 -0.14 14.10 -18.25
CA GLY A 82 -0.79 15.42 -18.27
C GLY A 82 -2.04 15.55 -17.38
N ALA A 83 -2.44 14.50 -16.67
CA ALA A 83 -3.52 14.56 -15.70
C ALA A 83 -3.17 15.49 -14.53
N THR A 84 -4.16 16.23 -14.00
CA THR A 84 -4.04 17.17 -12.88
C THR A 84 -5.16 16.97 -11.86
N GLY A 85 -4.98 17.50 -10.65
CA GLY A 85 -5.99 17.46 -9.58
C GLY A 85 -6.50 16.05 -9.31
N ALA A 86 -7.83 15.89 -9.21
CA ALA A 86 -8.46 14.59 -8.96
C ALA A 86 -8.07 13.54 -10.02
N ALA A 87 -7.96 13.90 -11.30
CA ALA A 87 -7.59 12.96 -12.35
C ALA A 87 -6.17 12.39 -12.16
N ALA A 88 -5.22 13.21 -11.69
CA ALA A 88 -3.87 12.74 -11.36
C ALA A 88 -3.89 11.75 -10.20
N TRP A 89 -4.65 12.04 -9.14
CA TRP A 89 -4.82 11.14 -7.99
C TRP A 89 -5.46 9.80 -8.37
N ARG A 90 -6.47 9.80 -9.25
CA ARG A 90 -7.07 8.56 -9.77
C ARG A 90 -6.05 7.73 -10.56
N ALA A 91 -5.31 8.36 -11.48
CA ALA A 91 -4.28 7.68 -12.27
C ALA A 91 -3.15 7.13 -11.38
N TRP A 92 -2.74 7.88 -10.35
CA TRP A 92 -1.77 7.44 -9.35
C TRP A 92 -2.26 6.21 -8.60
N ARG A 93 -3.50 6.25 -8.09
CA ARG A 93 -4.10 5.15 -7.33
C ARG A 93 -4.16 3.87 -8.16
N THR A 94 -4.60 3.97 -9.41
CA THR A 94 -4.61 2.83 -10.35
C THR A 94 -3.21 2.24 -10.54
N ARG A 95 -2.20 3.09 -10.73
CA ARG A 95 -0.80 2.64 -10.87
C ARG A 95 -0.27 1.99 -9.58
N ALA A 96 -0.55 2.60 -8.43
CA ALA A 96 -0.11 2.11 -7.14
C ALA A 96 -0.73 0.73 -6.83
N LEU A 97 -2.04 0.57 -7.01
CA LEU A 97 -2.73 -0.71 -6.82
C LEU A 97 -2.18 -1.81 -7.73
N ALA A 98 -1.93 -1.49 -9.00
CA ALA A 98 -1.36 -2.44 -9.96
C ALA A 98 0.03 -2.95 -9.56
N SER A 99 0.79 -2.10 -8.87
CA SER A 99 2.15 -2.42 -8.40
C SER A 99 2.17 -3.13 -7.05
N GLN A 100 1.26 -2.77 -6.14
CA GLN A 100 1.28 -3.20 -4.75
C GLN A 100 0.62 -4.56 -4.51
N LEU A 101 -0.25 -5.02 -5.41
CA LEU A 101 -1.01 -6.27 -5.27
C LEU A 101 -0.70 -7.25 -6.41
N PRO A 102 0.42 -7.99 -6.38
CA PRO A 102 0.71 -9.02 -7.38
C PRO A 102 -0.38 -10.09 -7.41
N LYS A 103 -0.76 -10.60 -8.60
CA LYS A 103 -1.83 -11.62 -8.73
C LYS A 103 -1.52 -12.90 -7.95
N GLN A 104 -0.24 -13.20 -7.82
CA GLN A 104 0.26 -14.39 -7.12
C GLN A 104 0.01 -14.30 -5.62
N ASP A 105 -0.04 -13.11 -5.05
CA ASP A 105 -0.37 -12.89 -3.65
C ASP A 105 -1.88 -12.95 -3.37
N LEU A 106 -2.70 -12.94 -4.44
CA LEU A 106 -4.15 -12.95 -4.35
C LEU A 106 -4.74 -14.34 -4.65
N SER A 107 -4.04 -15.17 -5.42
CA SER A 107 -4.55 -16.49 -5.78
C SER A 107 -3.44 -17.47 -6.17
N LEU A 108 -3.53 -18.68 -5.61
CA LEU A 108 -2.72 -19.85 -5.98
C LEU A 108 -2.80 -20.16 -7.47
N ALA A 109 -3.93 -19.89 -8.14
CA ALA A 109 -4.09 -20.15 -9.57
C ALA A 109 -3.11 -19.35 -10.44
N HIS A 110 -2.55 -18.26 -9.91
CA HIS A 110 -1.54 -17.45 -10.58
C HIS A 110 -0.09 -17.81 -10.19
N CYS A 111 0.10 -18.74 -9.25
CA CYS A 111 1.41 -19.19 -8.79
C CYS A 111 1.87 -20.38 -9.62
N ARG A 112 2.98 -20.25 -10.34
CA ARG A 112 3.49 -21.33 -11.20
C ARG A 112 4.45 -22.29 -10.49
N HIS A 113 5.04 -21.85 -9.38
CA HIS A 113 6.12 -22.57 -8.71
C HIS A 113 5.75 -23.09 -7.31
N ILE A 114 4.48 -23.00 -6.92
CA ILE A 114 3.99 -23.55 -5.65
C ILE A 114 3.43 -24.94 -5.92
N ASP A 115 4.13 -25.97 -5.44
CA ASP A 115 3.67 -27.36 -5.48
C ASP A 115 2.71 -27.69 -4.32
N GLU A 116 2.20 -28.91 -4.28
CA GLU A 116 1.32 -29.40 -3.20
C GLU A 116 1.96 -29.28 -1.81
N ASN A 117 3.28 -29.47 -1.68
CA ASN A 117 3.98 -29.42 -0.39
C ASN A 117 4.05 -28.00 0.17
N HIS A 118 4.11 -26.99 -0.70
CA HIS A 118 4.22 -25.58 -0.31
C HIS A 118 2.86 -24.84 -0.30
N ARG A 119 1.77 -25.51 -0.70
CA ARG A 119 0.42 -24.91 -0.70
C ARG A 119 -0.01 -24.41 0.67
N LYS A 120 0.23 -25.20 1.72
CA LYS A 120 -0.13 -24.80 3.09
C LYS A 120 0.62 -23.54 3.53
N GLN A 121 1.91 -23.45 3.20
CA GLN A 121 2.72 -22.27 3.54
C GLN A 121 2.21 -21.00 2.82
N TYR A 122 1.70 -21.13 1.59
CA TYR A 122 1.02 -20.04 0.89
C TYR A 122 -0.26 -19.60 1.60
N GLU A 123 -1.10 -20.57 1.97
CA GLU A 123 -2.38 -20.29 2.64
C GLU A 123 -2.13 -19.61 3.99
N ASP A 124 -1.17 -20.12 4.77
CA ASP A 124 -0.73 -19.53 6.03
C ASP A 124 -0.20 -18.09 5.82
N PHE A 125 0.57 -17.84 4.77
CA PHE A 125 1.04 -16.50 4.41
C PHE A 125 -0.09 -15.53 4.08
N VAL A 126 -1.05 -15.95 3.25
CA VAL A 126 -2.21 -15.11 2.88
C VAL A 126 -3.10 -14.85 4.08
N ALA A 127 -3.35 -15.86 4.91
CA ALA A 127 -4.13 -15.74 6.14
C ALA A 127 -3.46 -14.77 7.12
N ALA A 128 -2.17 -14.98 7.42
CA ALA A 128 -1.41 -14.08 8.31
C ALA A 128 -1.40 -12.64 7.78
N ARG A 129 -1.22 -12.45 6.46
CA ARG A 129 -1.32 -11.11 5.86
C ARG A 129 -2.70 -10.52 6.12
N ASN A 130 -3.77 -11.20 5.71
CA ASN A 130 -5.13 -10.64 5.72
C ASN A 130 -5.69 -10.42 7.13
N GLU A 131 -5.38 -11.32 8.07
CA GLU A 131 -5.98 -11.31 9.40
C GLU A 131 -5.16 -10.52 10.42
N ILE A 132 -3.84 -10.43 10.24
CA ILE A 132 -2.92 -9.87 11.24
C ILE A 132 -2.33 -8.55 10.78
N ALA A 133 -1.80 -8.49 9.56
CA ALA A 133 -1.00 -7.35 9.11
C ALA A 133 -1.78 -6.31 8.31
N LEU A 134 -2.70 -6.75 7.45
CA LEU A 134 -3.36 -5.95 6.42
C LEU A 134 -4.54 -5.16 6.97
N ASP A 135 -4.59 -3.87 6.60
CA ASP A 135 -5.72 -2.99 6.91
C ASP A 135 -5.71 -1.76 5.97
N ILE A 136 -6.68 -0.86 6.12
CA ILE A 136 -6.80 0.39 5.37
C ILE A 136 -6.80 1.54 6.36
N GLY A 137 -5.97 2.54 6.10
CA GLY A 137 -5.89 3.74 6.94
C GLY A 137 -7.22 4.48 6.98
N VAL A 138 -7.67 4.87 8.18
CA VAL A 138 -8.93 5.60 8.36
C VAL A 138 -8.64 7.08 8.47
N ALA A 139 -9.05 7.85 7.47
CA ALA A 139 -8.92 9.29 7.49
C ALA A 139 -9.98 9.91 8.40
N SER A 140 -9.58 10.81 9.30
CA SER A 140 -10.50 11.55 10.16
C SER A 140 -9.90 12.88 10.60
N GLN A 141 -10.75 13.79 11.08
CA GLN A 141 -10.30 15.00 11.74
C GLN A 141 -10.05 14.69 13.22
N TYR A 142 -8.84 15.01 13.68
CA TYR A 142 -8.42 14.72 15.05
C TYR A 142 -8.98 15.75 16.02
N HIS A 143 -9.57 15.32 17.13
CA HIS A 143 -10.22 16.22 18.11
C HIS A 143 -9.72 16.03 19.56
N GLY A 144 -8.56 15.41 19.76
CA GLY A 144 -7.97 15.17 21.09
C GLY A 144 -6.89 16.16 21.52
N ALA A 145 -6.21 15.82 22.63
CA ALA A 145 -4.98 16.48 23.06
C ALA A 145 -3.86 16.27 22.04
N SER A 146 -2.84 17.13 22.01
CA SER A 146 -1.73 16.96 21.04
C SER A 146 -1.10 15.56 21.15
N VAL A 147 -1.00 14.86 20.02
CA VAL A 147 -0.34 13.54 19.91
C VAL A 147 0.79 13.61 18.90
N ASP A 148 1.80 12.77 19.03
CA ASP A 148 2.89 12.73 18.06
C ASP A 148 2.53 11.81 16.88
N CYS A 149 2.82 12.29 15.67
CA CYS A 149 2.65 11.50 14.46
C CYS A 149 3.55 10.27 14.50
N ALA A 150 2.98 9.07 14.39
CA ALA A 150 3.71 7.80 14.42
C ALA A 150 4.74 7.64 13.26
N GLY A 151 4.62 8.44 12.18
CA GLY A 151 5.56 8.41 11.07
C GLY A 151 6.74 9.39 11.19
N CYS A 152 6.54 10.57 11.79
CA CYS A 152 7.57 11.62 11.80
C CYS A 152 7.89 12.21 13.18
N ASN A 153 7.21 11.74 14.23
CA ASN A 153 7.35 12.19 15.62
C ASN A 153 7.14 13.70 15.83
N LYS A 154 6.38 14.34 14.92
CA LYS A 154 5.97 15.75 15.04
C LYS A 154 4.53 15.82 15.56
N PRO A 155 4.17 16.86 16.32
CA PRO A 155 2.86 16.95 16.95
C PRO A 155 1.74 17.16 15.92
N ILE A 156 0.68 16.37 16.07
CA ILE A 156 -0.63 16.51 15.45
C ILE A 156 -1.52 17.28 16.42
N ARG A 157 -2.03 18.44 15.97
CA ARG A 157 -2.91 19.29 16.79
C ARG A 157 -4.38 18.98 16.53
N SER A 158 -5.22 19.26 17.52
CA SER A 158 -6.68 19.25 17.36
C SER A 158 -7.12 20.08 16.14
N GLY A 159 -8.08 19.54 15.39
CA GLY A 159 -8.56 20.07 14.12
C GLY A 159 -7.77 19.63 12.89
N SER A 160 -6.62 18.97 13.05
CA SER A 160 -5.80 18.49 11.92
C SER A 160 -6.42 17.24 11.30
N ILE A 161 -6.25 17.06 9.98
CA ILE A 161 -6.59 15.79 9.33
C ILE A 161 -5.49 14.77 9.60
N THR A 162 -5.91 13.55 9.92
CA THR A 162 -5.04 12.44 10.27
C THR A 162 -5.49 11.18 9.56
N VAL A 163 -4.58 10.20 9.51
CA VAL A 163 -4.88 8.82 9.12
C VAL A 163 -4.54 7.92 10.30
N GLN A 164 -5.52 7.18 10.79
CA GLN A 164 -5.32 6.22 11.88
C GLN A 164 -4.96 4.84 11.30
N ALA A 165 -4.05 4.13 11.98
CA ALA A 165 -3.56 2.81 11.59
C ALA A 165 -3.75 1.77 12.71
N PRO A 166 -4.94 1.18 12.87
CA PRO A 166 -5.25 0.29 14.00
C PRO A 166 -4.29 -0.90 14.15
N ARG A 167 -3.73 -1.41 13.05
CA ARG A 167 -2.76 -2.52 13.08
C ARG A 167 -1.36 -2.12 13.55
N ILE A 168 -1.04 -0.82 13.57
CA ILE A 168 0.19 -0.30 14.18
C ILE A 168 -0.02 -0.12 15.68
N GLY A 169 -1.19 0.38 16.07
CA GLY A 169 -1.59 0.57 17.47
C GLY A 169 -2.87 1.40 17.56
N GLU A 170 -3.57 1.31 18.69
CA GLU A 170 -4.86 2.01 18.90
C GLU A 170 -4.72 3.53 18.75
N GLU A 171 -3.62 4.10 19.24
CA GLU A 171 -3.32 5.54 19.16
C GLU A 171 -2.33 5.90 18.03
N ALA A 172 -2.21 5.04 17.02
CA ALA A 172 -1.31 5.29 15.89
C ALA A 172 -1.93 6.27 14.88
N TYR A 173 -1.71 7.56 15.11
CA TYR A 173 -2.10 8.65 14.21
C TYR A 173 -0.95 9.10 13.32
N PHE A 174 -1.23 9.30 12.05
CA PHE A 174 -0.29 9.79 11.05
C PHE A 174 -0.79 11.08 10.43
N HIS A 175 0.13 11.99 10.09
CA HIS A 175 -0.15 12.98 9.07
C HIS A 175 -0.43 12.26 7.74
N PRO A 176 -1.34 12.74 6.88
CA PRO A 176 -1.62 12.12 5.59
C PRO A 176 -0.35 11.93 4.73
N THR A 177 0.58 12.89 4.75
CA THR A 177 1.86 12.80 4.02
C THR A 177 2.86 11.79 4.59
N CYS A 178 2.72 11.44 5.87
CA CYS A 178 3.57 10.49 6.58
C CYS A 178 3.01 9.05 6.54
N PHE A 179 1.79 8.86 6.03
CA PHE A 179 1.20 7.54 5.85
C PHE A 179 1.70 6.91 4.53
N SER A 180 2.99 6.55 4.52
CA SER A 180 3.68 5.99 3.36
C SER A 180 4.43 4.69 3.69
N CYS A 181 4.74 3.91 2.67
CA CYS A 181 5.50 2.67 2.81
C CYS A 181 6.94 2.97 3.25
N ALA A 182 7.42 2.30 4.30
CA ALA A 182 8.77 2.46 4.83
C ALA A 182 9.90 2.01 3.88
N GLU A 183 9.58 1.32 2.78
CA GLU A 183 10.56 0.83 1.79
C GLU A 183 10.63 1.73 0.54
N CYS A 184 9.48 2.03 -0.09
CA CYS A 184 9.45 2.80 -1.33
C CYS A 184 8.92 4.23 -1.19
N ASP A 185 8.55 4.64 0.03
CA ASP A 185 7.91 5.92 0.32
C ASP A 185 6.61 6.19 -0.48
N GLU A 186 6.04 5.19 -1.14
CA GLU A 186 4.75 5.34 -1.82
C GLU A 186 3.65 5.65 -0.78
N LEU A 187 2.80 6.64 -1.07
CA LEU A 187 1.67 6.97 -0.20
C LEU A 187 0.74 5.75 -0.10
N LEU A 188 0.26 5.46 1.11
CA LEU A 188 -0.67 4.37 1.38
C LEU A 188 -2.07 4.87 1.70
N VAL A 189 -2.27 6.19 1.65
CA VAL A 189 -3.56 6.81 1.88
C VAL A 189 -4.56 6.36 0.81
N GLU A 190 -5.74 5.91 1.24
CA GLU A 190 -6.76 5.24 0.39
C GLU A 190 -6.29 3.93 -0.29
N LEU A 191 -5.11 3.43 0.09
CA LEU A 191 -4.60 2.12 -0.29
C LEU A 191 -4.59 1.19 0.93
N ALA A 192 -4.23 -0.07 0.70
CA ALA A 192 -4.00 -1.02 1.78
C ALA A 192 -2.58 -0.88 2.31
N TYR A 193 -2.42 -1.02 3.62
CA TYR A 193 -1.13 -1.12 4.27
C TYR A 193 -1.03 -2.45 5.03
N CYS A 194 0.19 -2.92 5.21
CA CYS A 194 0.52 -3.98 6.16
C CYS A 194 1.35 -3.41 7.30
N ALA A 195 0.97 -3.72 8.53
CA ALA A 195 1.79 -3.46 9.72
C ALA A 195 2.85 -4.55 9.89
N LEU A 196 4.10 -4.15 10.10
CA LEU A 196 5.19 -5.04 10.50
C LEU A 196 6.19 -4.24 11.34
N ASP A 197 6.52 -4.74 12.53
CA ASP A 197 7.47 -4.11 13.47
C ASP A 197 7.19 -2.62 13.73
N GLY A 198 5.91 -2.26 13.89
CA GLY A 198 5.47 -0.88 14.15
C GLY A 198 5.61 0.06 12.94
N ARG A 199 5.85 -0.46 11.73
CA ARG A 199 6.02 0.32 10.50
C ARG A 199 4.97 -0.04 9.44
N LEU A 200 4.69 0.93 8.58
CA LEU A 200 3.78 0.78 7.45
C LEU A 200 4.53 0.24 6.23
N TYR A 201 4.02 -0.84 5.64
CA TYR A 201 4.49 -1.38 4.37
C TYR A 201 3.35 -1.45 3.37
N CYS A 202 3.64 -1.25 2.08
CA CYS A 202 2.69 -1.67 1.05
C CYS A 202 2.63 -3.20 1.02
N VAL A 203 1.53 -3.77 0.51
CA VAL A 203 1.34 -5.23 0.47
C VAL A 203 2.51 -5.95 -0.21
N ARG A 204 3.03 -5.38 -1.30
CA ARG A 204 4.20 -5.90 -2.01
C ARG A 204 5.43 -6.01 -1.11
N HIS A 205 5.84 -4.90 -0.48
CA HIS A 205 7.06 -4.85 0.34
C HIS A 205 6.91 -5.64 1.65
N TYR A 206 5.70 -5.72 2.21
CA TYR A 206 5.43 -6.62 3.33
C TYR A 206 5.78 -8.07 2.99
N ALA A 207 5.31 -8.56 1.85
CA ALA A 207 5.65 -9.91 1.40
C ALA A 207 7.16 -10.08 1.16
N GLU A 208 7.80 -9.09 0.51
CA GLU A 208 9.25 -9.12 0.24
C GLU A 208 10.09 -9.15 1.52
N ARG A 209 9.61 -8.58 2.64
CA ARG A 209 10.26 -8.68 3.95
C ARG A 209 10.17 -10.07 4.57
N LEU A 210 9.11 -10.82 4.29
CA LEU A 210 8.95 -12.19 4.82
C LEU A 210 9.67 -13.23 3.96
N LYS A 211 9.60 -13.08 2.64
CA LYS A 211 10.18 -14.01 1.67
C LYS A 211 10.60 -13.23 0.40
N PRO A 212 11.87 -13.31 -0.04
CA PRO A 212 12.40 -12.44 -1.09
C PRO A 212 11.80 -12.79 -2.46
N ARG A 213 11.04 -11.88 -3.09
CA ARG A 213 10.43 -12.15 -4.42
C ARG A 213 11.47 -12.43 -5.50
N CYS A 214 11.11 -13.27 -6.45
CA CYS A 214 11.86 -13.37 -7.70
C CYS A 214 11.75 -12.05 -8.47
N HIS A 215 12.90 -11.39 -8.71
CA HIS A 215 12.98 -10.07 -9.36
C HIS A 215 12.27 -9.97 -10.72
N ALA A 216 11.99 -11.11 -11.36
CA ALA A 216 11.53 -11.14 -12.72
C ALA A 216 10.10 -11.68 -12.93
N CYS A 217 9.51 -12.39 -11.96
CA CYS A 217 8.07 -12.73 -11.98
C CYS A 217 7.27 -12.21 -10.80
N ASP A 218 7.93 -11.56 -9.83
CA ASP A 218 7.35 -11.06 -8.59
C ASP A 218 6.69 -12.16 -7.71
N GLU A 219 6.90 -13.44 -8.00
CA GLU A 219 6.49 -14.54 -7.12
C GLU A 219 7.35 -14.56 -5.86
N VAL A 220 6.69 -14.76 -4.71
CA VAL A 220 7.36 -15.06 -3.46
C VAL A 220 7.84 -16.53 -3.53
N PRO A 221 9.16 -16.81 -3.53
CA PRO A 221 9.67 -18.17 -3.49
C PRO A 221 9.39 -18.72 -2.09
N ILE A 222 8.34 -19.52 -2.01
CA ILE A 222 8.03 -20.31 -0.85
C ILE A 222 8.92 -21.57 -0.96
N PHE A 223 10.12 -21.50 -0.38
CA PHE A 223 10.89 -22.68 0.01
C PHE A 223 10.39 -23.18 1.36
#